data_AF-A0AA48KNB0-F1
#
_entry.id   AF-A0AA48KNB0-F1
#
_cell.length_a   1.000
_cell.length_b   1.000
_cell.length_c   1.000
_cell.angle_alpha   90.00
_cell.angle_beta   90.00
_cell.angle_gamma   90.00
#
_symmetry.space_group_name_H-M   'P 1'
#
loop_
_entity.id
_entity.type
_entity.pdbx_description
1 polymer ?
#
loop_
_entity_poly.entity_id
_entity_poly.type
_entity_poly.pdbx_seq_one_letter_code
_entity_poly.pdbx_strand_id
1 'polypeptide(L)'
;MSMPSRRAIVGFLALAPAGLVLARPARAAEPRVFQPGGVAIHGMDPVAYFAEQGPVPGDPAITQDWDGAEWRFATEANRAAFVADPARYAPAFGGYCAFAASRGYLAPTIPEAWSIHEGRLFLNASLRARRLWEAELPGVIAAGEANWPAILG
;
A
#
# COMPACT_ATOMS: atom_id res chain seq x y z
N MET A 1 37.60 -37.91 73.68
CA MET A 1 37.63 -36.78 72.73
C MET A 1 37.75 -37.35 71.32
N SER A 2 36.61 -37.46 70.62
CA SER A 2 36.53 -37.92 69.23
C SER A 2 35.52 -37.03 68.49
N MET A 3 35.92 -36.58 67.30
CA MET A 3 35.36 -35.48 66.50
C MET A 3 33.92 -35.71 65.98
N PRO A 4 33.12 -34.65 65.79
CA PRO A 4 31.95 -34.71 64.92
C PRO A 4 32.36 -34.67 63.43
N SER A 5 31.81 -35.63 62.67
CA SER A 5 31.96 -35.78 61.22
C SER A 5 31.21 -34.68 60.47
N ARG A 6 31.92 -34.06 59.51
CA ARG A 6 31.43 -33.05 58.57
C ARG A 6 30.58 -33.72 57.50
N ARG A 7 29.32 -33.29 57.34
CA ARG A 7 28.59 -33.40 56.07
C ARG A 7 28.10 -32.01 55.69
N ALA A 8 28.94 -31.31 54.93
CA ALA A 8 28.56 -30.09 54.24
C ALA A 8 27.68 -30.47 53.04
N ILE A 9 26.45 -29.98 53.02
CA ILE A 9 25.58 -30.06 51.84
C ILE A 9 25.96 -28.87 50.96
N VAL A 10 26.68 -29.13 49.87
CA VAL A 10 26.88 -28.15 48.79
C VAL A 10 25.67 -28.23 47.88
N GLY A 11 24.76 -27.26 48.01
CA GLY A 11 23.66 -27.07 47.07
C GLY A 11 24.19 -26.50 45.75
N PHE A 12 24.04 -27.26 44.67
CA PHE A 12 24.39 -26.80 43.32
C PHE A 12 23.24 -25.93 42.79
N LEU A 13 23.41 -24.61 42.79
CA LEU A 13 22.45 -23.70 42.16
C LEU A 13 22.61 -23.82 40.64
N ALA A 14 21.69 -24.51 39.98
CA ALA A 14 21.67 -24.60 38.52
C ALA A 14 21.31 -23.23 37.93
N LEU A 15 22.31 -22.52 37.39
CA LEU A 15 22.12 -21.27 36.65
C LEU A 15 21.54 -21.62 35.27
N ALA A 16 20.23 -21.45 35.08
CA ALA A 16 19.60 -21.61 33.78
C ALA A 16 20.08 -20.50 32.83
N PRO A 17 20.57 -20.82 31.61
CA PRO A 17 20.90 -19.79 30.63
C PRO A 17 19.62 -19.13 30.14
N ALA A 18 19.45 -17.84 30.46
CA ALA A 18 18.40 -17.02 29.88
C ALA A 18 18.64 -16.90 28.37
N GLY A 19 17.88 -17.65 27.57
CA GLY A 19 17.93 -17.58 26.12
C GLY A 19 17.52 -16.19 25.64
N LEU A 20 18.44 -15.48 24.99
CA LEU A 20 18.19 -14.20 24.36
C LEU A 20 17.25 -14.41 23.16
N VAL A 21 15.95 -14.18 23.36
CA VAL A 21 14.98 -14.13 22.26
C VAL A 21 15.26 -12.86 21.45
N LEU A 22 15.94 -13.00 20.33
CA LEU A 22 16.08 -11.91 19.36
C LEU A 22 14.71 -11.67 18.73
N ALA A 23 14.04 -10.59 19.16
CA ALA A 23 12.82 -10.13 18.51
C ALA A 23 13.13 -9.82 17.04
N ARG A 24 12.47 -10.53 16.12
CA ARG A 24 12.53 -10.18 14.69
C ARG A 24 11.77 -8.87 14.50
N PRO A 25 12.34 -7.88 13.78
CA PRO A 25 11.59 -6.69 13.44
C PRO A 25 10.37 -7.10 12.62
N ALA A 26 9.17 -6.76 13.09
CA ALA A 26 7.96 -6.86 12.28
C ALA A 26 8.03 -5.80 11.20
N ARG A 27 8.07 -6.21 9.92
CA ARG A 27 7.75 -5.29 8.83
C ARG A 27 6.25 -5.06 8.86
N ALA A 28 5.84 -3.81 9.02
CA ALA A 28 4.45 -3.45 8.82
C ALA A 28 4.12 -3.61 7.33
N ALA A 29 2.96 -4.20 7.03
CA ALA A 29 2.43 -4.21 5.69
C ALA A 29 2.23 -2.77 5.19
N GLU A 30 2.52 -2.55 3.93
CA GLU A 30 2.23 -1.30 3.23
C GLU A 30 0.70 -1.14 3.08
N PRO A 31 0.17 0.10 3.19
CA PRO A 31 -1.25 0.34 2.98
C PRO A 31 -1.69 -0.08 1.59
N ARG A 32 -2.94 -0.55 1.47
CA ARG A 32 -3.53 -0.90 0.17
C ARG A 32 -3.67 0.33 -0.75
N VAL A 33 -3.90 1.51 -0.17
CA VAL A 33 -3.98 2.79 -0.89
C VAL A 33 -2.69 3.58 -0.67
N PHE A 34 -2.09 4.06 -1.76
CA PHE A 34 -0.97 4.98 -1.70
C PHE A 34 -1.45 6.34 -1.14
N GLN A 35 -1.03 6.62 0.09
CA GLN A 35 -1.56 7.72 0.90
C GLN A 35 -0.50 8.51 1.69
N PRO A 36 0.42 9.23 1.04
CA PRO A 36 1.33 10.11 1.76
C PRO A 36 0.54 11.11 2.64
N GLY A 37 0.78 11.10 3.95
CA GLY A 37 0.05 11.95 4.89
C GLY A 37 -1.44 11.57 5.08
N GLY A 38 -1.85 10.36 4.69
CA GLY A 38 -3.21 9.86 4.86
C GLY A 38 -4.18 10.24 3.73
N VAL A 39 -3.72 10.96 2.70
CA VAL A 39 -4.56 11.42 1.58
C VAL A 39 -4.29 10.55 0.34
N ALA A 40 -5.35 9.94 -0.19
CA ALA A 40 -5.27 9.08 -1.37
C ALA A 40 -4.79 9.85 -2.60
N ILE A 41 -3.95 9.20 -3.41
CA ILE A 41 -3.61 9.62 -4.79
C ILE A 41 -3.23 11.11 -4.94
N HIS A 42 -2.49 11.64 -3.96
CA HIS A 42 -2.06 13.05 -3.92
C HIS A 42 -3.21 14.07 -3.83
N GLY A 43 -4.39 13.67 -3.37
CA GLY A 43 -5.56 14.52 -3.24
C GLY A 43 -6.29 14.81 -4.55
N MET A 44 -6.03 14.03 -5.59
CA MET A 44 -6.74 14.13 -6.87
C MET A 44 -8.11 13.45 -6.76
N ASP A 45 -9.07 13.94 -7.54
CA ASP A 45 -10.39 13.33 -7.66
C ASP A 45 -10.31 12.05 -8.51
N PRO A 46 -10.59 10.86 -7.95
CA PRO A 46 -10.51 9.59 -8.68
C PRO A 46 -11.55 9.49 -9.79
N VAL A 47 -12.73 10.11 -9.63
CA VAL A 47 -13.82 10.09 -10.60
C VAL A 47 -13.48 10.96 -11.79
N ALA A 48 -12.79 12.08 -11.58
CA ALA A 48 -12.42 13.01 -12.63
C ALA A 48 -11.51 12.39 -13.71
N TYR A 49 -10.69 11.40 -13.37
CA TYR A 49 -9.86 10.68 -14.36
C TYR A 49 -10.68 10.04 -15.49
N PHE A 50 -11.94 9.68 -15.24
CA PHE A 50 -12.82 9.03 -16.21
C PHE A 50 -13.50 10.01 -17.17
N ALA A 51 -13.36 11.32 -16.94
CA ALA A 51 -13.86 12.36 -17.84
C ALA A 51 -12.90 12.72 -18.97
N GLU A 52 -11.74 12.04 -19.06
CA GLU A 52 -10.68 12.22 -20.08
C GLU A 52 -10.04 13.62 -20.18
N GLN A 53 -10.41 14.57 -19.31
CA GLN A 53 -9.84 15.93 -19.27
C GLN A 53 -8.53 16.03 -18.46
N GLY A 54 -8.02 14.89 -17.99
CA GLY A 54 -6.85 14.83 -17.12
C GLY A 54 -7.20 14.85 -15.63
N PRO A 55 -6.19 14.84 -14.76
CA PRO A 55 -6.40 14.76 -13.32
C PRO A 55 -6.91 16.11 -12.77
N VAL A 56 -7.93 16.10 -11.93
CA VAL A 56 -8.49 17.30 -11.28
C VAL A 56 -8.22 17.24 -9.77
N PRO A 57 -7.69 18.29 -9.14
CA PRO A 57 -7.52 18.33 -7.69
C PRO A 57 -8.89 18.25 -6.98
N GLY A 58 -8.98 17.45 -5.93
CA GLY A 58 -10.15 17.44 -5.07
C GLY A 58 -10.15 18.63 -4.11
N ASP A 59 -11.35 19.05 -3.70
CA ASP A 59 -11.54 20.04 -2.65
C ASP A 59 -11.32 19.36 -1.27
N PRO A 60 -10.43 19.88 -0.40
CA PRO A 60 -10.25 19.38 0.97
C PRO A 60 -11.53 19.43 1.84
N ALA A 61 -12.56 20.17 1.44
CA ALA A 61 -13.87 20.18 2.10
C ALA A 61 -14.82 19.08 1.62
N ILE A 62 -14.54 18.44 0.47
CA ILE A 62 -15.39 17.39 -0.11
C ILE A 62 -14.62 16.07 -0.07
N THR A 63 -14.81 15.31 1.01
CA THR A 63 -13.99 14.12 1.29
C THR A 63 -14.79 12.87 1.62
N GLN A 64 -14.16 11.70 1.46
CA GLN A 64 -14.70 10.41 1.88
C GLN A 64 -13.56 9.53 2.39
N ASP A 65 -13.68 9.02 3.61
CA ASP A 65 -12.78 7.96 4.09
C ASP A 65 -13.15 6.62 3.46
N TRP A 66 -12.18 5.96 2.84
CA TRP A 66 -12.34 4.62 2.27
C TRP A 66 -11.00 3.90 2.16
N ASP A 67 -10.99 2.61 2.56
CA ASP A 67 -9.82 1.72 2.53
C ASP A 67 -8.58 2.29 3.26
N GLY A 68 -8.85 2.99 4.37
CA GLY A 68 -7.83 3.57 5.25
C GLY A 68 -7.25 4.92 4.80
N ALA A 69 -7.81 5.52 3.74
CA ALA A 69 -7.38 6.79 3.16
C ALA A 69 -8.50 7.84 3.13
N GLU A 70 -8.13 9.12 3.26
CA GLU A 70 -8.98 10.25 2.90
C GLU A 70 -8.95 10.46 1.38
N TRP A 71 -10.11 10.30 0.72
CA TRP A 71 -10.29 10.63 -0.69
C TRP A 71 -10.91 12.01 -0.84
N ARG A 72 -10.47 12.78 -1.84
CA ARG A 72 -10.95 14.15 -2.11
C ARG A 72 -11.63 14.21 -3.46
N PHE A 73 -12.62 15.08 -3.59
CA PHE A 73 -13.41 15.20 -4.81
C PHE A 73 -13.57 16.66 -5.22
N ALA A 74 -13.56 16.92 -6.52
CA ALA A 74 -13.75 18.25 -7.08
C ALA A 74 -15.21 18.70 -6.95
N THR A 75 -16.15 17.76 -6.83
CA THR A 75 -17.58 18.02 -6.68
C THR A 75 -18.25 16.99 -5.78
N GLU A 76 -19.37 17.36 -5.14
CA GLU A 76 -20.21 16.41 -4.39
C GLU A 76 -20.79 15.30 -5.27
N ALA A 77 -21.02 15.58 -6.56
CA ALA A 77 -21.47 14.58 -7.52
C ALA A 77 -20.41 13.48 -7.73
N ASN A 78 -19.13 13.87 -7.84
CA ASN A 78 -18.03 12.90 -7.94
C ASN A 78 -17.87 12.12 -6.64
N ARG A 79 -17.96 12.78 -5.48
CA ARG A 79 -17.98 12.09 -4.19
C ARG A 79 -19.10 11.04 -4.11
N ALA A 80 -20.31 11.41 -4.50
CA ALA A 80 -21.46 10.50 -4.51
C ALA A 80 -21.26 9.31 -5.47
N ALA A 81 -20.70 9.57 -6.66
CA ALA A 81 -20.37 8.51 -7.61
C ALA A 81 -19.33 7.53 -7.06
N PHE A 82 -18.28 8.06 -6.41
CA PHE A 82 -17.27 7.23 -5.75
C PHE A 82 -17.88 6.39 -4.62
N VAL A 83 -18.67 6.99 -3.74
CA VAL A 83 -19.33 6.26 -2.63
C VAL A 83 -20.23 5.13 -3.14
N ALA A 84 -20.88 5.32 -4.28
CA ALA A 84 -21.75 4.31 -4.88
C ALA A 84 -20.97 3.09 -5.42
N ASP A 85 -19.76 3.30 -5.95
CA ASP A 85 -18.90 2.22 -6.46
C ASP A 85 -17.40 2.55 -6.34
N PRO A 86 -16.81 2.46 -5.13
CA PRO A 86 -15.42 2.87 -4.92
C PRO A 86 -14.43 2.05 -5.76
N ALA A 87 -14.71 0.75 -5.95
CA ALA A 87 -13.84 -0.17 -6.66
C ALA A 87 -13.71 0.14 -8.15
N ARG A 88 -14.72 0.78 -8.75
CA ARG A 88 -14.67 1.28 -10.13
C ARG A 88 -13.70 2.45 -10.30
N TYR A 89 -13.69 3.37 -9.33
CA TYR A 89 -12.99 4.65 -9.47
C TYR A 89 -11.61 4.66 -8.83
N ALA A 90 -11.38 3.87 -7.78
CA ALA A 90 -10.06 3.72 -7.19
C ALA A 90 -9.06 3.11 -8.21
N PRO A 91 -7.78 3.53 -8.21
CA PRO A 91 -6.81 2.91 -9.08
C PRO A 91 -6.61 1.43 -8.76
N ALA A 92 -6.42 0.61 -9.79
CA ALA A 92 -6.33 -0.85 -9.68
C ALA A 92 -5.27 -1.35 -8.67
N PHE A 93 -4.18 -0.58 -8.53
CA PHE A 93 -3.08 -0.86 -7.58
C PHE A 93 -3.02 0.21 -6.49
N GLY A 94 -4.18 0.68 -6.03
CA GLY A 94 -4.30 1.56 -4.87
C GLY A 94 -3.67 2.96 -5.01
N GLY A 95 -3.21 3.33 -6.20
CA GLY A 95 -2.48 4.57 -6.44
C GLY A 95 -0.96 4.42 -6.46
N TYR A 96 -0.43 3.21 -6.30
CA TYR A 96 0.94 2.86 -6.62
C TYR A 96 1.12 2.71 -8.14
N CYS A 97 2.37 2.84 -8.59
CA CYS A 97 2.71 2.73 -10.00
C CYS A 97 2.37 1.35 -10.56
N ALA A 98 1.45 1.30 -11.52
CA ALA A 98 0.99 0.06 -12.15
C ALA A 98 2.13 -0.69 -12.85
N PHE A 99 3.02 0.02 -13.54
CA PHE A 99 4.21 -0.60 -14.13
C PHE A 99 5.19 -1.14 -13.09
N ALA A 100 5.32 -0.50 -11.91
CA ALA A 100 6.16 -1.03 -10.85
C ALA A 100 5.54 -2.31 -10.25
N ALA A 101 4.23 -2.29 -10.01
CA ALA A 101 3.48 -3.44 -9.51
C ALA A 101 3.61 -4.65 -10.46
N SER A 102 3.57 -4.42 -11.79
CA SER A 102 3.80 -5.48 -12.78
C SER A 102 5.22 -6.04 -12.77
N ARG A 103 6.17 -5.34 -12.15
CA ARG A 103 7.56 -5.79 -11.95
C ARG A 103 7.85 -6.27 -10.52
N GLY A 104 6.83 -6.35 -9.67
CA GLY A 104 6.96 -6.93 -8.33
C GLY A 104 7.41 -5.96 -7.24
N TYR A 105 7.28 -4.64 -7.43
CA TYR A 105 7.64 -3.66 -6.39
C TYR A 105 6.71 -2.44 -6.38
N LEU A 106 6.71 -1.69 -5.27
CA LEU A 106 5.95 -0.45 -5.14
C LEU A 106 6.78 0.75 -5.60
N ALA A 107 6.11 1.71 -6.24
CA ALA A 107 6.66 3.03 -6.48
C ALA A 107 5.54 4.08 -6.38
N PRO A 108 5.84 5.31 -5.94
CA PRO A 108 4.89 6.41 -5.95
C PRO A 108 4.46 6.76 -7.38
N THR A 109 3.43 7.60 -7.50
CA THR A 109 2.86 8.01 -8.79
C THR A 109 2.93 9.53 -8.98
N ILE A 110 2.64 9.97 -10.21
CA ILE A 110 2.29 11.37 -10.49
C ILE A 110 0.90 11.42 -11.11
N PRO A 111 0.07 12.44 -10.82
CA PRO A 111 -1.29 12.54 -11.34
C PRO A 111 -1.40 12.45 -12.85
N GLU A 112 -0.44 13.00 -13.60
CA GLU A 112 -0.50 13.13 -15.06
C GLU A 112 -0.22 11.80 -15.78
N ALA A 113 0.36 10.82 -15.10
CA ALA A 113 0.75 9.54 -15.67
C ALA A 113 -0.31 8.45 -15.49
N TRP A 114 -1.54 8.76 -15.90
CA TRP A 114 -2.70 7.87 -15.79
C TRP A 114 -3.10 7.22 -17.11
N SER A 115 -3.84 6.11 -17.03
CA SER A 115 -4.53 5.50 -18.17
C SER A 115 -5.83 4.87 -17.68
N ILE A 116 -6.86 4.88 -18.52
CA ILE A 116 -8.05 4.04 -18.36
C ILE A 116 -7.93 2.87 -19.34
N HIS A 117 -8.01 1.64 -18.83
CA HIS A 117 -8.06 0.44 -19.65
C HIS A 117 -9.19 -0.46 -19.15
N GLU A 118 -10.10 -0.85 -20.04
CA GLU A 118 -11.28 -1.66 -19.70
C GLU A 118 -12.10 -1.10 -18.50
N GLY A 119 -12.23 0.22 -18.43
CA GLY A 119 -12.97 0.89 -17.36
C GLY A 119 -12.27 0.92 -16.00
N ARG A 120 -10.97 0.61 -15.93
CA ARG A 120 -10.17 0.66 -14.70
C ARG A 120 -9.09 1.74 -14.79
N LEU A 121 -8.86 2.42 -13.68
CA LEU A 121 -7.84 3.46 -13.54
C LEU A 121 -6.48 2.86 -13.16
N PHE A 122 -5.43 3.27 -13.87
CA PHE A 122 -4.04 2.92 -13.58
C PHE A 122 -3.20 4.18 -13.51
N LEU A 123 -2.39 4.32 -12.46
CA LEU A 123 -1.46 5.43 -12.25
C LEU A 123 -0.01 4.95 -12.38
N ASN A 124 0.91 5.82 -12.78
CA ASN A 124 2.31 5.48 -12.99
C ASN A 124 3.26 6.53 -12.39
N ALA A 125 4.51 6.13 -12.12
CA ALA A 125 5.54 6.97 -11.53
C ALA A 125 6.04 8.10 -12.44
N SER A 126 5.83 7.98 -13.75
CA SER A 126 6.25 8.96 -14.75
C SER A 126 5.54 8.73 -16.08
N LEU A 127 5.55 9.73 -16.95
CA LEU A 127 5.09 9.57 -18.35
C LEU A 127 5.89 8.52 -19.11
N ARG A 128 7.17 8.29 -18.75
CA ARG A 128 7.96 7.20 -19.33
C ARG A 128 7.45 5.83 -18.87
N ALA A 129 7.19 5.66 -17.58
CA ALA A 129 6.63 4.42 -17.04
C ALA A 129 5.24 4.15 -17.63
N ARG A 130 4.40 5.19 -17.78
CA ARG A 130 3.11 5.09 -18.48
C ARG A 130 3.26 4.59 -19.92
N ARG A 131 4.23 5.11 -20.69
CA ARG A 131 4.45 4.62 -22.07
C ARG A 131 4.86 3.14 -22.11
N LEU A 132 5.70 2.69 -21.18
CA LEU A 132 6.09 1.28 -21.08
C LEU A 132 4.90 0.40 -20.66
N TRP A 133 4.10 0.89 -19.71
CA TRP A 133 2.83 0.27 -19.32
C TRP A 133 1.91 0.07 -20.52
N GLU A 134 1.59 1.14 -21.26
CA GLU A 134 0.70 1.11 -22.42
C GLU A 134 1.23 0.19 -23.54
N ALA A 135 2.54 0.15 -23.76
CA ALA A 135 3.16 -0.68 -24.79
C ALA A 135 3.09 -2.19 -24.52
N GLU A 136 2.88 -2.60 -23.26
CA GLU A 136 2.88 -4.01 -22.84
C GLU A 136 1.49 -4.49 -22.37
N LEU A 137 0.44 -3.70 -22.61
CA LEU A 137 -0.94 -4.11 -22.33
C LEU A 137 -1.38 -5.27 -23.26
N PRO A 138 -2.21 -6.21 -22.76
CA PRO A 138 -2.72 -6.31 -21.39
C PRO A 138 -1.78 -7.10 -20.43
N GLY A 139 -0.63 -7.59 -20.90
CA GLY A 139 0.25 -8.49 -20.15
C GLY A 139 0.75 -7.92 -18.82
N VAL A 140 1.02 -6.62 -18.75
CA VAL A 140 1.43 -5.94 -17.50
C VAL A 140 0.31 -5.87 -16.46
N ILE A 141 -0.96 -5.90 -16.84
CA ILE A 141 -2.07 -5.98 -15.89
C ILE A 141 -2.05 -7.33 -15.19
N ALA A 142 -2.02 -8.42 -15.97
CA ALA A 142 -1.99 -9.78 -15.43
C ALA A 142 -0.77 -10.01 -14.52
N ALA A 143 0.41 -9.49 -14.92
CA ALA A 143 1.61 -9.54 -14.08
C ALA A 143 1.44 -8.74 -12.78
N GLY A 144 0.87 -7.54 -12.85
CA GLY A 144 0.61 -6.70 -11.69
C GLY A 144 -0.35 -7.37 -10.70
N GLU A 145 -1.45 -7.94 -11.19
CA GLU A 145 -2.44 -8.65 -10.37
C GLU A 145 -1.85 -9.90 -9.70
N ALA A 146 -0.99 -10.63 -10.40
CA ALA A 146 -0.29 -11.78 -9.82
C ALA A 146 0.66 -11.37 -8.68
N ASN A 147 1.35 -10.24 -8.82
CA ASN A 147 2.29 -9.77 -7.80
C ASN A 147 1.60 -9.07 -6.62
N TRP A 148 0.48 -8.38 -6.86
CA TRP A 148 -0.15 -7.45 -5.91
C TRP A 148 -0.35 -8.00 -4.49
N PRO A 149 -0.85 -9.24 -4.28
CA PRO A 149 -1.06 -9.78 -2.93
C PRO A 149 0.24 -9.90 -2.10
N ALA A 150 1.39 -10.09 -2.75
CA ALA A 150 2.67 -10.32 -2.08
C ALA A 150 3.50 -9.04 -1.90
N ILE A 151 3.28 -8.01 -2.73
CA ILE A 151 4.09 -6.78 -2.70
C ILE A 151 3.82 -5.94 -1.43
N LEU A 152 2.59 -5.98 -0.91
CA LEU A 152 2.19 -5.16 0.24
C LEU A 152 2.77 -5.65 1.58
N GLY A 153 3.42 -6.82 1.63
CA GLY A 153 4.08 -7.34 2.85
C GLY A 153 3.23 -8.30 3.66
#